data_AF-A0A2N3AUH5-F1
#
_entry.id   AF-A0A2N3AUH5-F1
#
_cell.length_a   1.000
_cell.length_b   1.000
_cell.length_c   1.000
_cell.angle_alpha   90.00
_cell.angle_beta   90.00
_cell.angle_gamma   90.00
#
_symmetry.space_group_name_H-M   'P 1'
#
loop_
_entity.id
_entity.type
_entity.pdbx_description
1 polymer ?
#
loop_
_entity_poly.entity_id
_entity_poly.type
_entity_poly.pdbx_seq_one_letter_code
_entity_poly.pdbx_strand_id
1 'polypeptide(L)' 'MHGIAQLRHFREVNVLVALVIVGALISLNTQYFLTTNNLMGVFRAFSLTAIMSIGMVMVIITGGIDLSVGSAMGLAG' A
#
# COMPACT_ATOMS: atom_id res chain seq x y z
N MET A 1 24.75 22.05 7.79
CA MET A 1 24.77 20.81 6.96
C MET A 1 24.62 19.54 7.81
N HIS A 2 23.88 19.55 8.94
CA HIS A 2 23.75 18.39 9.85
C HIS A 2 22.38 17.67 9.81
N GLY A 3 21.33 18.29 9.25
CA GLY A 3 19.97 17.70 9.23
C GLY A 3 19.76 16.58 8.19
N ILE A 4 20.47 16.62 7.07
CA ILE A 4 20.36 15.61 5.99
C ILE A 4 20.96 14.25 6.37
N ALA A 5 21.89 14.22 7.33
CA ALA A 5 22.51 12.98 7.81
C ALA A 5 21.57 12.18 8.74
N GLN A 6 20.71 12.87 9.50
CA GLN A 6 19.76 12.24 10.42
C GLN A 6 18.54 11.64 9.70
N LEU A 7 18.10 12.26 8.60
CA LEU A 7 17.08 11.72 7.69
C LEU A 7 17.51 10.38 7.05
N ARG A 8 18.81 10.17 6.83
CA ARG A 8 19.35 8.94 6.24
C ARG A 8 19.40 7.73 7.21
N HIS A 9 19.16 7.94 8.50
CA HIS A 9 19.32 6.87 9.51
C HIS A 9 18.02 6.09 9.77
N PHE A 10 16.91 6.51 9.17
CA PHE A 10 15.63 5.83 9.25
C PHE A 10 15.53 4.80 8.13
N ARG A 11 15.38 3.52 8.49
CA ARG A 11 15.25 2.41 7.53
C ARG A 11 14.13 2.67 6.52
N GLU A 12 13.10 3.41 6.91
CA GLU A 12 11.99 3.80 6.03
C GLU A 12 12.44 4.65 4.85
N VAL A 13 13.43 5.54 5.02
CA VAL A 13 13.91 6.41 3.94
C VAL A 13 14.62 5.60 2.86
N ASN A 14 15.37 4.56 3.24
CA ASN A 14 16.00 3.66 2.27
C ASN A 14 14.95 2.87 1.46
N VAL A 15 13.86 2.43 2.11
CA VAL A 15 12.76 1.73 1.42
C VAL A 15 12.02 2.68 0.47
N LEU A 16 11.74 3.92 0.90
CA LEU A 16 11.15 4.95 0.04
C LEU A 16 12.01 5.24 -1.19
N VAL A 17 13.32 5.42 -0.99
CA VAL A 17 14.28 5.64 -2.09
C VAL A 17 14.29 4.45 -3.05
N ALA A 18 14.31 3.21 -2.54
CA ALA A 18 14.26 2.02 -3.37
C ALA A 18 12.95 1.94 -4.18
N LEU A 19 11.81 2.26 -3.56
CA LEU A 19 10.50 2.27 -4.22
C LEU A 19 10.45 3.30 -5.36
N VAL A 20 10.97 4.51 -5.13
CA VAL A 20 11.05 5.55 -6.17
C VAL A 20 11.95 5.12 -7.32
N ILE A 21 13.12 4.54 -7.04
CA ILE A 21 14.04 4.06 -8.08
C ILE A 21 13.39 2.96 -8.91
N VAL A 22 12.81 1.94 -8.28
CA VAL A 22 12.16 0.83 -8.98
C VAL A 22 10.95 1.33 -9.78
N GLY A 23 10.12 2.20 -9.19
CA GLY A 23 8.99 2.81 -9.89
C GLY A 23 9.41 3.61 -11.12
N ALA A 24 10.49 4.40 -11.02
CA ALA A 24 11.04 5.14 -12.15
C ALA A 24 11.57 4.22 -13.25
N LEU A 25 12.33 3.18 -12.89
CA LEU A 25 12.84 2.20 -13.86
C LEU A 25 11.70 1.49 -14.60
N ILE A 26 10.68 1.03 -13.87
CA ILE A 26 9.51 0.38 -14.47
C ILE A 26 8.76 1.38 -15.36
N SER A 27 8.55 2.62 -14.90
CA SER A 27 7.89 3.65 -15.71
C SER A 27 8.60 3.97 -17.03
N LEU A 28 9.93 3.86 -17.08
CA LEU A 28 10.70 4.07 -18.30
C LEU A 28 10.66 2.86 -19.23
N ASN A 29 10.55 1.65 -18.68
CA ASN A 29 10.53 0.40 -19.46
C ASN A 29 9.12 0.03 -19.96
N THR A 30 8.06 0.47 -19.27
CA THR A 30 6.68 0.20 -19.65
C THR A 30 5.83 1.46 -19.66
N GLN A 31 5.19 1.72 -20.79
CA GLN A 31 4.22 2.79 -20.96
C GLN A 31 2.95 2.59 -20.13
N TYR A 32 2.68 1.38 -19.63
CA TYR A 32 1.45 1.05 -18.91
C TYR A 32 1.48 1.45 -17.43
N PHE A 33 2.65 1.59 -16.83
CA PHE A 33 2.81 1.76 -15.38
C PHE A 33 2.12 3.03 -14.85
N LEU A 34 2.36 4.19 -15.49
CA LEU A 34 1.73 5.46 -15.12
C LEU A 34 0.43 5.77 -15.86
N THR A 35 -0.17 4.80 -16.55
CA THR A 35 -1.47 5.03 -17.20
C THR A 35 -2.56 5.25 -16.16
N THR A 36 -3.53 6.11 -16.47
CA THR A 36 -4.69 6.34 -15.62
C THR A 36 -5.41 5.04 -15.29
N ASN A 37 -5.47 4.09 -16.21
CA ASN A 37 -6.13 2.80 -15.98
C ASN A 37 -5.39 1.95 -14.93
N ASN A 38 -4.06 1.85 -15.03
CA ASN A 38 -3.25 1.11 -14.05
C ASN A 38 -3.29 1.80 -12.67
N LEU A 39 -3.14 3.12 -12.66
CA LEU A 39 -3.14 3.90 -11.43
C LEU A 39 -4.52 3.84 -10.73
N MET A 40 -5.61 3.97 -11.48
CA MET A 40 -6.97 3.76 -10.97
C MET A 40 -7.19 2.32 -10.50
N GLY A 41 -6.61 1.32 -11.17
CA GLY A 41 -6.64 -0.08 -10.74
C GLY A 41 -6.01 -0.27 -9.36
N VAL A 42 -4.79 0.26 -9.18
CA VAL A 42 -4.08 0.24 -7.88
C VAL A 42 -4.86 0.99 -6.80
N PHE A 43 -5.37 2.19 -7.10
CA PHE A 43 -6.16 2.95 -6.13
C PHE A 43 -7.47 2.26 -5.75
N ARG A 44 -8.13 1.58 -6.70
CA ARG A 44 -9.34 0.78 -6.40
C ARG A 44 -9.02 -0.40 -5.49
N ALA A 45 -7.95 -1.15 -5.78
CA ALA A 45 -7.52 -2.26 -4.93
C ALA A 45 -7.17 -1.79 -3.51
N PHE A 46 -6.45 -0.67 -3.40
CA PHE A 46 -6.16 -0.04 -2.11
C PHE A 46 -7.43 0.43 -1.40
N SER A 47 -8.36 1.08 -2.12
CA SER A 47 -9.63 1.56 -1.57
C SER A 47 -10.48 0.42 -1.00
N LEU A 48 -10.57 -0.70 -1.71
CA LEU A 48 -11.27 -1.90 -1.22
C LEU A 48 -10.65 -2.38 0.09
N THR A 49 -9.32 -2.50 0.13
CA THR A 49 -8.59 -2.92 1.34
C THR A 49 -8.80 -1.93 2.50
N ALA A 50 -8.77 -0.63 2.22
CA ALA A 50 -8.95 0.41 3.22
C ALA A 50 -10.37 0.41 3.82
N ILE A 51 -11.40 0.33 2.97
CA ILE A 51 -12.81 0.25 3.41
C ILE A 51 -13.04 -1.00 4.26
N MET A 52 -12.52 -2.15 3.80
CA MET A 52 -12.60 -3.42 4.53
C MET A 52 -11.91 -3.33 5.89
N SER A 53 -10.72 -2.71 5.94
CA SER A 53 -9.96 -2.52 7.18
C SER A 53 -10.74 -1.68 8.20
N ILE A 54 -11.44 -0.63 7.76
CA ILE A 54 -12.31 0.18 8.64
C ILE A 54 -13.45 -0.69 9.21
N GLY A 55 -14.09 -1.52 8.38
CA GLY A 55 -15.12 -2.45 8.83
C GLY A 55 -14.60 -3.46 9.86
N MET A 56 -13.41 -4.02 9.63
CA MET A 56 -12.75 -4.94 10.57
C MET A 56 -12.41 -4.27 11.91
N VAL A 57 -11.99 -2.99 11.90
CA VAL A 57 -11.74 -2.24 13.15
C VAL A 57 -13.01 -2.11 13.99
N MET A 58 -14.17 -1.85 13.38
CA MET A 58 -15.43 -1.79 14.13
C MET A 58 -15.82 -3.14 14.75
N VAL A 59 -15.58 -4.24 14.03
CA VAL A 59 -15.84 -5.61 14.50
C VAL A 59 -14.93 -5.98 15.69
N ILE A 60 -13.64 -5.65 15.61
CA ILE A 60 -12.68 -5.87 16.70
C ILE A 60 -13.08 -5.10 17.97
N ILE A 61 -13.51 -3.84 17.83
CA ILE A 61 -13.88 -2.98 18.96
C ILE A 61 -15.18 -3.47 19.64
N THR A 62 -16.12 -4.05 18.89
CA THR A 62 -17.39 -4.58 19.46
C THR A 62 -17.23 -5.96 20.12
N GLY A 63 -16.01 -6.49 20.22
CA GLY A 63 -15.71 -7.76 20.90
C GLY A 63 -16.00 -9.01 20.06
N GLY A 64 -16.40 -8.83 18.79
CA GLY A 64 -16.47 -9.92 17.83
C GLY A 64 -15.10 -10.14 17.21
N ILE A 65 -14.41 -11.24 17.55
CA ILE A 65 -13.20 -11.66 16.83
C ILE A 65 -13.59 -12.34 15.49
N ASP A 66 -14.62 -11.83 14.82
CA ASP A 66 -15.10 -12.43 13.58
C ASP A 66 -14.22 -11.97 12.41
N LEU A 67 -13.10 -12.67 12.27
CA LEU A 67 -12.10 -12.47 11.22
C LEU A 67 -12.52 -13.09 9.88
N SER A 68 -13.76 -13.58 9.74
CA SER A 68 -14.27 -14.23 8.51
C SER A 68 -14.17 -13.35 7.27
N VAL A 69 -14.25 -12.02 7.44
CA VAL A 69 -14.07 -11.05 6.35
C VAL A 69 -12.63 -11.07 5.81
N GLY A 70 -11.64 -11.29 6.68
CA GLY A 70 -10.23 -11.40 6.30
C GLY A 70 -9.92 -12.73 5.59
N SER A 71 -10.51 -13.84 6.04
CA SER A 71 -10.33 -15.15 5.38
C SER A 71 -11.07 -15.24 4.04
N ALA A 72 -12.27 -14.65 3.94
CA ALA A 72 -13.02 -14.56 2.69
C ALA A 72 -12.26 -13.71 1.65
N MET A 73 -11.63 -12.61 2.06
CA MET A 73 -10.78 -11.80 1.18
C MET A 73 -9.54 -12.57 0.73
N GLY A 74 -8.90 -13.32 1.63
CA GLY A 74 -7.73 -14.14 1.28
C GLY A 74 -8.04 -15.28 0.29
N LEU A 75 -9.28 -15.77 0.27
CA LEU A 75 -9.77 -16.74 -0.72
C LEU A 75 -10.25 -16.11 -2.03
N ALA A 76 -10.68 -14.84 -2.00
CA ALA A 76 -11.20 -14.12 -3.16
C ALA A 76 -10.13 -13.32 -3.94
N GLY A 77 -8.90 -13.26 -3.40
CA GLY A 77 -7.74 -12.62 -4.03
C GLY A 77 -7.15 -13.41 -5.19
#